data_AF-A0A7J2PUH3-F1
#
_entry.id   AF-A0A7J2PUH3-F1
#
_cell.length_a   1.000
_cell.length_b   1.000
_cell.length_c   1.000
_cell.angle_alpha   90.00
_cell.angle_beta   90.00
_cell.angle_gamma   90.00
#
_symmetry.space_group_name_H-M   'P 1'
#
loop_
_entity.id
_entity.type
_entity.pdbx_description
1 polymer ?
#
loop_
_entity_poly.entity_id
_entity_poly.type
_entity_poly.pdbx_seq_one_letter_code
_entity_poly.pdbx_strand_id
1 'polypeptide(L)'
;MTNEDILRFVGRYSLGRDSNPRNYKDSLHFLRFKVPGGIITSEQLKGVAELTHKYSKNLAEITDREDIQLHWVRSEDSMEIFKIMEDLGFTTDMCGQGFGGPRYGDARNIILCPVSGIGKNELIDGRHLMEKLTKFLIGNQNFLDMPKKFKFSISACGSDCVRGITNDLAYVGVKKGDEIGYTLFIGGSAGSTQPGPRLAKRLNVFVRPEDAFDVGIA
;
A
#
# COMPACT_ATOMS: atom_id res chain seq x y z
N MET A 1 14.40 -26.30 2.87
CA MET A 1 13.17 -25.74 2.27
C MET A 1 12.10 -26.79 2.40
N THR A 2 11.08 -26.54 3.21
CA THR A 2 9.94 -27.47 3.32
C THR A 2 8.85 -27.05 2.33
N ASN A 3 8.00 -27.99 1.88
CA ASN A 3 6.83 -27.63 1.08
C ASN A 3 5.86 -26.72 1.84
N GLU A 4 5.90 -26.77 3.17
CA GLU A 4 5.09 -25.94 4.06
C GLU A 4 5.50 -24.46 4.00
N ASP A 5 6.80 -24.16 3.95
CA ASP A 5 7.30 -22.78 3.80
C ASP A 5 6.88 -22.16 2.46
N ILE A 6 6.83 -22.94 1.39
CA ILE A 6 6.40 -22.47 0.06
C ILE A 6 4.92 -22.10 0.11
N LEU A 7 4.07 -23.01 0.61
CA LEU A 7 2.63 -22.76 0.73
C LEU A 7 2.31 -21.58 1.67
N ARG A 8 3.13 -21.38 2.71
CA ARG A 8 3.00 -20.27 3.65
C ARG A 8 3.19 -18.89 3.00
N PHE A 9 4.08 -18.78 2.01
CA PHE A 9 4.46 -17.50 1.41
C PHE A 9 3.87 -17.23 0.03
N VAL A 10 3.43 -18.27 -0.70
CA VAL A 10 2.73 -18.11 -1.97
C VAL A 10 1.50 -17.21 -1.78
N GLY A 11 1.39 -16.17 -2.63
CA GLY A 11 0.31 -15.18 -2.56
C GLY A 11 0.48 -14.08 -1.51
N ARG A 12 1.41 -14.23 -0.55
CA ARG A 12 1.65 -13.24 0.53
C ARG A 12 2.97 -12.50 0.38
N TYR A 13 3.95 -13.14 -0.25
CA TYR A 13 5.29 -12.61 -0.48
C TYR A 13 5.69 -12.75 -1.95
N SER A 14 6.24 -11.68 -2.52
CA SER A 14 6.82 -11.74 -3.86
C SER A 14 7.98 -10.76 -4.00
N LEU A 15 8.95 -11.13 -4.83
CA LEU A 15 9.99 -10.22 -5.29
C LEU A 15 9.51 -9.47 -6.52
N GLY A 16 9.75 -8.16 -6.53
CA GLY A 16 9.66 -7.34 -7.72
C GLY A 16 10.92 -7.43 -8.55
N ARG A 17 10.83 -7.04 -9.81
CA ARG A 17 11.99 -6.89 -10.69
C ARG A 17 12.10 -5.46 -11.17
N ASP A 18 13.22 -4.82 -10.87
CA ASP A 18 13.52 -3.49 -11.34
C ASP A 18 13.77 -3.52 -12.86
N SER A 19 13.18 -2.55 -13.56
CA SER A 19 13.38 -2.32 -14.98
C SER A 19 14.53 -1.34 -15.27
N ASN A 20 15.23 -0.86 -14.24
CA ASN A 20 16.29 0.13 -14.37
C ASN A 20 17.45 -0.40 -15.25
N PRO A 21 17.67 0.19 -16.44
CA PRO A 21 18.68 -0.28 -17.39
C PRO A 21 20.13 -0.03 -16.92
N ARG A 22 20.33 0.66 -15.79
CA ARG A 22 21.66 1.00 -15.25
C ARG A 22 22.20 -0.01 -14.23
N ASN A 23 21.40 -0.97 -13.78
CA ASN A 23 21.77 -1.89 -12.71
C ASN A 23 22.24 -3.25 -13.26
N TYR A 24 23.28 -3.26 -14.10
CA TYR A 24 23.69 -4.45 -14.86
C TYR A 24 24.65 -5.41 -14.11
N LYS A 25 25.09 -5.07 -12.89
CA LYS A 25 26.09 -5.85 -12.13
C LYS A 25 25.60 -6.49 -10.84
N ASP A 26 24.39 -6.17 -10.39
CA ASP A 26 23.81 -6.67 -9.14
C ASP A 26 22.44 -7.31 -9.39
N SER A 27 21.85 -7.89 -8.33
CA SER A 27 20.47 -8.38 -8.41
C SER A 27 19.51 -7.26 -8.84
N LEU A 28 18.62 -7.61 -9.77
CA LEU A 28 17.54 -6.74 -10.22
C LEU A 28 16.28 -6.88 -9.36
N HIS A 29 16.29 -7.72 -8.32
CA HIS A 29 15.11 -7.88 -7.49
C HIS A 29 15.02 -6.79 -6.43
N PHE A 30 13.79 -6.35 -6.20
CA PHE A 30 13.42 -5.51 -5.09
C PHE A 30 12.32 -6.17 -4.27
N LEU A 31 12.15 -5.71 -3.05
CA LEU A 31 11.13 -6.19 -2.13
C LEU A 31 10.49 -5.00 -1.42
N ARG A 32 9.22 -4.74 -1.76
CA ARG A 32 8.36 -3.79 -1.07
C ARG A 32 7.41 -4.52 -0.15
N PHE A 33 7.27 -4.01 1.06
CA PHE A 33 6.32 -4.50 2.05
C PHE A 33 5.35 -3.38 2.42
N LYS A 34 4.12 -3.78 2.77
CA LYS A 34 3.04 -2.84 3.08
C LYS A 34 3.29 -2.20 4.45
N VAL A 35 3.21 -0.88 4.51
CA VAL A 35 3.21 -0.09 5.75
C VAL A 35 1.94 0.76 5.77
N PRO A 36 0.80 0.20 6.24
CA PRO A 36 -0.49 0.88 6.19
C PRO A 36 -0.46 2.26 6.85
N GLY A 37 -0.81 3.29 6.06
CA GLY A 37 -0.73 4.69 6.47
C GLY A 37 0.65 5.21 6.85
N GLY A 38 1.73 4.52 6.47
CA GLY A 38 3.11 4.86 6.86
C GLY A 38 3.39 4.70 8.36
N ILE A 39 2.51 4.02 9.10
CA ILE A 39 2.65 3.83 10.54
C ILE A 39 3.56 2.62 10.81
N ILE A 40 4.68 2.87 11.47
CA ILE A 40 5.68 1.86 11.80
C ILE A 40 6.15 2.03 13.25
N THR A 41 6.33 0.91 13.96
CA THR A 41 6.89 0.91 15.32
C THR A 41 8.41 1.02 15.30
N SER A 42 9.01 1.42 16.43
CA SER A 42 10.47 1.46 16.55
C SER A 42 11.13 0.09 16.41
N GLU A 43 10.46 -0.98 16.85
CA GLU A 43 10.94 -2.36 16.73
C GLU A 43 10.97 -2.80 15.27
N GLN A 44 9.86 -2.58 14.56
CA GLN A 44 9.76 -2.83 13.12
C GLN A 44 10.83 -2.06 12.34
N LEU A 45 11.02 -0.76 12.63
CA LEU A 45 12.02 0.05 11.93
C LEU A 45 13.46 -0.45 12.17
N LYS A 46 13.78 -0.90 13.39
CA LYS A 46 15.07 -1.54 13.69
C LYS A 46 15.26 -2.84 12.90
N GLY A 47 14.24 -3.70 12.87
CA GLY A 47 14.27 -4.92 12.07
C GLY A 47 14.47 -4.65 10.58
N VAL A 48 13.84 -3.61 10.04
CA VAL A 48 14.10 -3.15 8.65
C VAL A 48 15.56 -2.71 8.48
N ALA A 49 16.13 -1.97 9.42
CA ALA A 49 17.55 -1.57 9.35
C ALA A 49 18.51 -2.77 9.38
N GLU A 50 18.19 -3.83 10.14
CA GLU A 50 18.96 -5.07 10.13
C GLU A 50 18.86 -5.79 8.77
N LEU A 51 17.66 -5.84 8.19
CA LEU A 51 17.44 -6.37 6.85
C LEU A 51 18.25 -5.59 5.79
N THR A 52 18.31 -4.27 5.88
CA THR A 52 19.06 -3.47 4.90
C THR A 52 20.55 -3.75 4.96
N HIS A 53 21.11 -3.86 6.17
CA HIS A 53 22.52 -4.18 6.38
C HIS A 53 22.89 -5.54 5.76
N LYS A 54 22.01 -6.54 5.89
CA LYS A 54 22.28 -7.90 5.40
C LYS A 54 21.96 -8.10 3.91
N TYR A 55 20.90 -7.47 3.40
CA TYR A 55 20.33 -7.82 2.08
C TYR A 55 20.17 -6.66 1.09
N SER A 56 20.30 -5.40 1.51
CA SER A 56 19.98 -4.23 0.68
C SER A 56 21.05 -3.14 0.75
N LYS A 57 22.32 -3.53 0.91
CA LYS A 57 23.49 -2.61 0.89
C LYS A 57 23.36 -1.44 1.87
N ASN A 58 22.74 -1.68 3.03
CA ASN A 58 22.47 -0.68 4.06
C ASN A 58 21.60 0.50 3.56
N LEU A 59 20.73 0.26 2.58
CA LEU A 59 19.81 1.23 1.99
C LEU A 59 18.38 0.69 1.96
N ALA A 60 17.43 1.57 2.25
CA ALA A 60 16.00 1.38 2.03
C ALA A 60 15.40 2.64 1.41
N GLU A 61 14.32 2.47 0.67
CA GLU A 61 13.57 3.57 0.05
C GLU A 61 12.18 3.67 0.70
N ILE A 62 11.78 4.87 1.09
CA ILE A 62 10.38 5.19 1.41
C ILE A 62 9.68 5.56 0.10
N THR A 63 8.59 4.88 -0.21
CA THR A 63 7.89 5.04 -1.49
C THR A 63 6.89 6.19 -1.48
N ASP A 64 6.39 6.56 -2.66
CA ASP A 64 5.27 7.49 -2.85
C ASP A 64 3.93 7.00 -2.27
N ARG A 65 3.88 5.76 -1.79
CA ARG A 65 2.73 5.14 -1.14
C ARG A 65 2.98 4.79 0.32
N GLU A 66 3.93 5.45 0.96
CA GLU A 66 4.24 5.28 2.39
C GLU A 66 4.77 3.88 2.76
N ASP A 67 4.94 2.98 1.79
CA ASP A 67 5.65 1.70 1.94
C ASP A 67 7.16 1.91 2.04
N ILE A 68 7.85 0.84 2.43
CA ILE A 68 9.31 0.74 2.36
C ILE A 68 9.70 -0.32 1.33
N GLN A 69 10.78 -0.05 0.59
CA GLN A 69 11.33 -0.93 -0.43
C GLN A 69 12.83 -1.19 -0.21
N LEU A 70 13.19 -2.48 -0.28
CA LEU A 70 14.57 -2.97 -0.31
C LEU A 70 14.95 -3.29 -1.75
N HIS A 71 16.20 -3.02 -2.11
CA HIS A 71 16.73 -3.20 -3.47
C HIS A 71 17.91 -4.17 -3.47
N TRP A 72 18.25 -4.71 -4.63
CA TRP A 72 19.36 -5.66 -4.81
C TRP A 72 19.24 -6.97 -4.03
N VAL A 73 18.03 -7.31 -3.57
CA VAL A 73 17.77 -8.55 -2.85
C VAL A 73 18.06 -9.73 -3.78
N ARG A 74 18.81 -10.74 -3.35
CA ARG A 74 19.00 -11.94 -4.17
C ARG A 74 17.81 -12.88 -4.02
N SER A 75 17.45 -13.57 -5.11
CA SER A 75 16.34 -14.53 -5.09
C SER A 75 16.54 -15.64 -4.06
N GLU A 76 17.78 -16.06 -3.85
CA GLU A 76 18.16 -17.13 -2.91
C GLU A 76 17.89 -16.74 -1.45
N ASP A 77 17.93 -15.45 -1.11
CA ASP A 77 17.70 -14.93 0.24
C ASP A 77 16.21 -14.70 0.55
N SER A 78 15.33 -14.80 -0.46
CA SER A 78 13.92 -14.43 -0.37
C SER A 78 13.18 -15.07 0.82
N MET A 79 13.35 -16.37 1.01
CA MET A 79 12.64 -17.13 2.05
C MET A 79 13.04 -16.70 3.46
N GLU A 80 14.33 -16.42 3.68
CA GLU A 80 14.81 -15.94 4.98
C GLU A 80 14.23 -14.55 5.27
N ILE A 81 14.26 -13.66 4.27
CA ILE A 81 13.70 -12.32 4.39
C ILE A 81 12.20 -12.38 4.65
N PHE A 82 11.44 -13.23 3.95
CA PHE A 82 10.00 -13.37 4.12
C PHE A 82 9.64 -13.82 5.54
N LYS A 83 10.41 -14.75 6.10
CA LYS A 83 10.24 -15.17 7.50
C LYS A 83 10.48 -14.01 8.47
N ILE A 84 11.58 -13.28 8.32
CA ILE A 84 11.89 -12.13 9.20
C ILE A 84 10.80 -11.06 9.10
N MET A 85 10.34 -10.74 7.88
CA MET A 85 9.28 -9.76 7.71
C MET A 85 7.96 -10.20 8.34
N GLU A 86 7.60 -11.48 8.23
CA GLU A 86 6.40 -12.01 8.88
C GLU A 86 6.52 -11.95 10.41
N ASP A 87 7.68 -12.30 10.96
CA ASP A 87 7.95 -12.22 12.41
C ASP A 87 7.86 -10.76 12.92
N LEU A 88 8.21 -9.77 12.08
CA LEU A 88 8.03 -8.33 12.34
C LEU A 88 6.58 -7.83 12.11
N GLY A 89 5.67 -8.71 11.66
CA GLY A 89 4.28 -8.38 11.38
C GLY A 89 4.04 -7.65 10.07
N PHE A 90 5.02 -7.65 9.15
CA PHE A 90 4.84 -7.12 7.79
C PHE A 90 4.20 -8.16 6.86
N THR A 91 3.74 -7.68 5.71
CA THR A 91 3.31 -8.51 4.57
C THR A 91 3.65 -7.79 3.27
N THR A 92 3.76 -8.51 2.16
CA THR A 92 3.78 -7.85 0.84
C THR A 92 2.43 -7.94 0.15
N ASP A 93 1.59 -8.93 0.50
CA ASP A 93 0.35 -9.31 -0.20
C ASP A 93 0.43 -9.02 -1.71
N MET A 94 1.42 -9.65 -2.33
CA MET A 94 1.91 -9.45 -3.71
C MET A 94 2.46 -8.05 -4.04
N CYS A 95 1.92 -6.97 -3.48
CA CYS A 95 2.27 -5.56 -3.74
C CYS A 95 2.28 -5.23 -5.26
N GLY A 96 1.64 -6.08 -6.06
CA GLY A 96 1.74 -6.21 -7.51
C GLY A 96 3.17 -6.12 -8.05
N GLN A 97 4.13 -6.78 -7.37
CA GLN A 97 5.55 -6.78 -7.70
C GLN A 97 5.96 -8.02 -8.50
N GLY A 98 5.39 -9.19 -8.19
CA GLY A 98 5.71 -10.45 -8.89
C GLY A 98 5.07 -10.58 -10.29
N PHE A 99 3.96 -9.88 -10.54
CA PHE A 99 3.18 -10.02 -11.78
C PHE A 99 2.72 -8.66 -12.32
N GLY A 100 3.32 -8.20 -13.42
CA GLY A 100 2.99 -6.91 -14.06
C GLY A 100 1.84 -6.97 -15.08
N GLY A 101 1.32 -8.17 -15.36
CA GLY A 101 0.29 -8.42 -16.37
C GLY A 101 -1.11 -7.91 -16.01
N PRO A 102 -2.08 -7.95 -16.93
CA PRO A 102 -3.50 -8.04 -16.58
C PRO A 102 -3.78 -9.37 -15.88
N ARG A 103 -4.63 -9.39 -14.85
CA ARG A 103 -4.74 -10.46 -13.83
C ARG A 103 -3.58 -10.42 -12.83
N TYR A 104 -3.81 -10.80 -11.58
CA TYR A 104 -2.93 -10.59 -10.42
C TYR A 104 -2.83 -9.14 -9.89
N GLY A 105 -3.87 -8.32 -10.08
CA GLY A 105 -3.98 -7.02 -9.43
C GLY A 105 -4.34 -7.16 -7.96
N ASP A 106 -3.69 -6.36 -7.11
CA ASP A 106 -3.94 -6.27 -5.68
C ASP A 106 -4.33 -4.85 -5.24
N ALA A 107 -4.91 -4.75 -4.05
CA ALA A 107 -5.06 -3.48 -3.37
C ALA A 107 -3.68 -3.04 -2.88
N ARG A 108 -3.19 -1.91 -3.42
CA ARG A 108 -1.93 -1.32 -2.99
C ARG A 108 -2.05 -0.77 -1.58
N ASN A 109 -0.91 -0.46 -0.96
CA ASN A 109 -0.90 0.13 0.37
C ASN A 109 -1.85 1.32 0.45
N ILE A 110 -2.63 1.36 1.53
CA ILE A 110 -3.58 2.44 1.78
C ILE A 110 -2.79 3.59 2.36
N ILE A 111 -2.70 4.68 1.59
CA ILE A 111 -2.03 5.90 2.05
C ILE A 111 -2.95 6.69 2.98
N LEU A 112 -2.39 7.24 4.04
CA LEU A 112 -3.13 7.94 5.08
C LEU A 112 -2.54 9.34 5.29
N CYS A 113 -3.39 10.31 5.63
CA CYS A 113 -2.92 11.61 6.08
C CYS A 113 -1.85 11.44 7.19
N PRO A 114 -0.63 11.98 7.03
CA PRO A 114 0.47 11.76 7.99
C PRO A 114 0.18 12.26 9.41
N VAL A 115 -0.82 13.14 9.56
CA VAL A 115 -1.25 13.71 10.84
C VAL A 115 -2.64 13.21 11.27
N SER A 116 -3.14 12.12 10.68
CA SER A 116 -4.43 11.54 11.08
C SER A 116 -4.43 11.12 12.55
N GLY A 117 -5.42 11.57 13.30
CA GLY A 117 -5.60 11.36 14.73
C GLY A 117 -4.83 12.31 15.64
N ILE A 118 -4.02 13.22 15.07
CA ILE A 118 -3.21 14.20 15.81
C ILE A 118 -3.27 15.61 15.21
N GLY A 119 -3.89 15.77 14.04
CA GLY A 119 -3.92 17.02 13.30
C GLY A 119 -4.91 18.00 13.91
N LYS A 120 -4.45 19.21 14.28
CA LYS A 120 -5.30 20.23 14.91
C LYS A 120 -6.57 20.59 14.10
N ASN A 121 -6.47 20.56 12.78
CA ASN A 121 -7.56 20.93 11.87
C ASN A 121 -8.14 19.72 11.13
N GLU A 122 -7.89 18.51 11.64
CA GLU A 122 -8.48 17.33 11.05
C GLU A 122 -9.99 17.29 11.32
N LEU A 123 -10.75 16.80 10.35
CA LEU A 123 -12.20 16.64 10.53
C LEU A 123 -12.51 15.25 11.08
N ILE A 124 -11.72 14.25 10.68
CA ILE A 124 -11.97 12.85 10.99
C ILE A 124 -10.66 12.07 11.07
N ASP A 125 -10.55 11.21 12.08
CA ASP A 125 -9.43 10.27 12.16
C ASP A 125 -9.61 9.13 11.15
N GLY A 126 -8.84 9.20 10.06
CA GLY A 126 -8.82 8.19 9.00
C GLY A 126 -8.16 6.86 9.38
N ARG A 127 -7.45 6.75 10.53
CA ARG A 127 -6.77 5.51 10.95
C ARG A 127 -7.74 4.35 11.06
N HIS A 128 -8.92 4.58 11.64
CA HIS A 128 -9.92 3.52 11.82
C HIS A 128 -10.42 2.92 10.51
N LEU A 129 -10.66 3.76 9.49
CA LEU A 129 -11.06 3.28 8.16
C LEU A 129 -9.90 2.55 7.48
N MET A 130 -8.69 3.10 7.56
CA MET A 130 -7.47 2.50 7.02
C MET A 130 -7.24 1.10 7.61
N GLU A 131 -7.31 0.95 8.92
CA GLU A 131 -7.12 -0.32 9.64
C GLU A 131 -8.15 -1.36 9.22
N LYS A 132 -9.44 -0.98 9.15
CA LYS A 132 -10.52 -1.88 8.73
C LYS A 132 -10.32 -2.37 7.30
N LEU A 133 -10.06 -1.45 6.36
CA LEU A 133 -9.83 -1.79 4.96
C LEU A 133 -8.58 -2.66 4.80
N THR A 134 -7.48 -2.28 5.47
CA THR A 134 -6.21 -3.03 5.44
C THR A 134 -6.41 -4.45 5.93
N LYS A 135 -7.06 -4.64 7.09
CA LYS A 135 -7.33 -5.96 7.67
C LYS A 135 -8.22 -6.81 6.76
N PHE A 136 -9.18 -6.20 6.07
CA PHE A 136 -10.09 -6.91 5.17
C PHE A 136 -9.44 -7.29 3.83
N LEU A 137 -8.59 -6.42 3.29
CA LEU A 137 -7.97 -6.60 1.99
C LEU A 137 -6.78 -7.56 2.05
N ILE A 138 -5.97 -7.50 3.12
CA ILE A 138 -4.77 -8.33 3.25
C ILE A 138 -5.15 -9.82 3.29
N GLY A 139 -4.60 -10.59 2.34
CA GLY A 139 -4.79 -12.05 2.23
C GLY A 139 -6.15 -12.48 1.71
N ASN A 140 -7.03 -11.54 1.38
CA ASN A 140 -8.37 -11.83 0.87
C ASN A 140 -8.32 -12.18 -0.62
N GLN A 141 -8.54 -13.45 -0.93
CA GLN A 141 -8.40 -14.00 -2.29
C GLN A 141 -9.33 -13.32 -3.31
N ASN A 142 -10.46 -12.77 -2.89
CA ASN A 142 -11.38 -12.05 -3.76
C ASN A 142 -10.77 -10.73 -4.30
N PHE A 143 -9.72 -10.20 -3.65
CA PHE A 143 -9.06 -8.94 -3.99
C PHE A 143 -7.61 -9.12 -4.47
N LEU A 144 -7.17 -10.36 -4.71
CA LEU A 144 -5.81 -10.69 -5.17
C LEU A 144 -5.72 -11.05 -6.66
N ASP A 145 -6.86 -11.14 -7.35
CA ASP A 145 -6.93 -11.28 -8.81
C ASP A 145 -7.77 -10.15 -9.46
N MET A 146 -7.59 -8.92 -8.98
CA MET A 146 -8.24 -7.77 -9.60
C MET A 146 -7.70 -7.53 -11.02
N PRO A 147 -8.50 -6.94 -11.93
CA PRO A 147 -8.07 -6.69 -13.32
C PRO A 147 -6.75 -5.91 -13.42
N LYS A 148 -6.54 -4.97 -12.48
CA LYS A 148 -5.32 -4.18 -12.28
C LYS A 148 -5.18 -3.79 -10.81
N LYS A 149 -4.03 -3.18 -10.48
CA LYS A 149 -3.77 -2.55 -9.18
C LYS A 149 -4.88 -1.57 -8.81
N PHE A 150 -5.29 -1.58 -7.55
CA PHE A 150 -6.26 -0.64 -7.01
C PHE A 150 -5.63 0.15 -5.85
N LYS A 151 -5.74 1.47 -5.89
CA LYS A 151 -5.10 2.38 -4.92
C LYS A 151 -6.15 3.11 -4.09
N PHE A 152 -6.08 2.93 -2.78
CA PHE A 152 -6.84 3.71 -1.82
C PHE A 152 -6.02 4.88 -1.30
N SER A 153 -6.71 5.94 -0.89
CA SER A 153 -6.13 7.06 -0.14
C SER A 153 -7.15 7.62 0.84
N ILE A 154 -6.71 8.00 2.04
CA ILE A 154 -7.58 8.54 3.09
C ILE A 154 -6.97 9.84 3.61
N SER A 155 -7.67 10.95 3.38
CA SER A 155 -7.32 12.26 3.90
C SER A 155 -8.28 12.68 5.00
N ALA A 156 -7.74 13.15 6.12
CA ALA A 156 -8.50 13.61 7.29
C ALA A 156 -9.19 14.97 7.06
N CYS A 157 -8.78 15.70 6.02
CA CYS A 157 -9.32 17.01 5.64
C CYS A 157 -9.05 17.33 4.16
N GLY A 158 -9.38 18.54 3.71
CA GLY A 158 -9.20 19.02 2.33
C GLY A 158 -7.78 19.45 1.94
N SER A 159 -6.76 19.28 2.79
CA SER A 159 -5.37 19.70 2.49
C SER A 159 -4.65 18.84 1.44
N ASP A 160 -5.21 17.69 1.09
CA ASP A 160 -4.73 16.79 0.03
C ASP A 160 -3.26 16.32 0.16
N CYS A 161 -2.79 16.10 1.39
CA CYS A 161 -1.41 15.64 1.65
C CYS A 161 -1.07 14.29 0.99
N VAL A 162 -2.11 13.48 0.72
CA VAL A 162 -2.00 12.13 0.12
C VAL A 162 -2.28 12.11 -1.38
N ARG A 163 -2.47 13.28 -2.02
CA ARG A 163 -2.74 13.38 -3.48
C ARG A 163 -3.92 12.50 -3.92
N GLY A 164 -5.05 12.61 -3.23
CA GLY A 164 -6.21 11.75 -3.38
C GLY A 164 -6.69 11.61 -4.83
N ILE A 165 -6.65 12.69 -5.61
CA ILE A 165 -7.10 12.69 -7.01
C ILE A 165 -6.27 11.80 -7.96
N THR A 166 -5.14 11.25 -7.50
CA THR A 166 -4.29 10.33 -8.28
C THR A 166 -4.52 8.85 -7.94
N ASN A 167 -5.44 8.56 -7.02
CA ASN A 167 -5.79 7.23 -6.54
C ASN A 167 -7.09 6.71 -7.17
N ASP A 168 -7.26 5.38 -7.19
CA ASP A 168 -8.46 4.73 -7.72
C ASP A 168 -9.69 5.05 -6.85
N LEU A 169 -9.52 5.07 -5.53
CA LEU A 169 -10.52 5.57 -4.58
C LEU A 169 -9.88 6.46 -3.52
N ALA A 170 -10.40 7.66 -3.36
CA ALA A 170 -9.95 8.61 -2.35
C ALA A 170 -11.10 9.04 -1.44
N TYR A 171 -10.86 8.89 -0.14
CA TYR A 171 -11.70 9.43 0.93
C TYR A 171 -11.13 10.77 1.36
N VAL A 172 -11.94 11.82 1.30
CA VAL A 172 -11.56 13.15 1.79
C VAL A 172 -12.53 13.58 2.86
N GLY A 173 -12.03 13.79 4.08
CA GLY A 173 -12.79 14.30 5.21
C GLY A 173 -13.45 15.63 4.87
N VAL A 174 -14.76 15.71 5.07
CA VAL A 174 -15.58 16.90 4.81
C VAL A 174 -16.65 17.07 5.88
N LYS A 175 -17.13 18.30 6.02
CA LYS A 175 -18.27 18.65 6.86
C LYS A 175 -19.47 19.01 5.98
N LYS A 176 -20.66 18.45 6.26
CA LYS A 176 -21.93 18.74 5.59
C LYS A 176 -22.95 19.15 6.65
N GLY A 177 -23.20 20.46 6.79
CA GLY A 177 -23.95 20.97 7.94
C GLY A 177 -23.18 20.67 9.21
N ASP A 178 -23.80 19.96 10.15
CA ASP A 178 -23.14 19.51 11.39
C ASP A 178 -22.56 18.10 11.31
N GLU A 179 -22.83 17.35 10.22
CA GLU A 179 -22.29 16.01 10.03
C GLU A 179 -20.86 16.04 9.48
N ILE A 180 -20.00 15.16 10.00
CA ILE A 180 -18.65 14.90 9.51
C ILE A 180 -18.65 13.54 8.81
N GLY A 181 -18.01 13.47 7.66
CA GLY A 181 -17.88 12.24 6.89
C GLY A 181 -16.87 12.39 5.76
N TYR A 182 -17.06 11.62 4.69
CA TYR A 182 -16.18 11.62 3.54
C TYR A 182 -16.92 12.06 2.27
N THR A 183 -16.23 12.82 1.42
CA THR A 183 -16.54 12.87 -0.01
C THR A 183 -15.58 11.93 -0.73
N LEU A 184 -16.04 11.31 -1.80
CA LEU A 184 -15.25 10.36 -2.57
C LEU A 184 -14.79 10.92 -3.91
N PHE A 185 -13.57 10.55 -4.29
CA PHE A 185 -13.07 10.68 -5.66
C PHE A 185 -12.73 9.29 -6.20
N ILE A 186 -13.04 9.02 -7.47
CA ILE A 186 -12.85 7.71 -8.09
C ILE A 186 -12.14 7.79 -9.45
N GLY A 187 -11.33 6.78 -9.76
CA GLY A 187 -10.77 6.53 -11.08
C GLY A 187 -9.50 7.33 -11.43
N GLY A 188 -8.79 7.84 -10.43
CA GLY A 188 -7.51 8.53 -10.61
C GLY A 188 -6.36 7.55 -10.90
N SER A 189 -5.40 7.99 -11.72
CA SER A 189 -4.20 7.22 -12.01
C SER A 189 -3.09 8.13 -12.53
N ALA A 190 -1.88 7.97 -12.00
CA ALA A 190 -0.66 8.56 -12.55
C ALA A 190 0.04 7.66 -13.60
N GLY A 191 -0.56 6.52 -13.96
CA GLY A 191 0.06 5.55 -14.85
C GLY A 191 0.18 6.05 -16.30
N SER A 192 1.31 5.79 -16.94
CA SER A 192 1.56 6.14 -18.35
C SER A 192 0.90 5.19 -19.35
N THR A 193 0.49 3.99 -18.90
CA THR A 193 -0.20 3.01 -19.74
C THR A 193 -1.60 3.50 -20.11
N GLN A 194 -2.05 3.22 -21.34
CA GLN A 194 -3.36 3.63 -21.86
C GLN A 194 -4.51 3.33 -20.87
N PRO A 195 -5.47 4.26 -20.66
CA PRO A 195 -5.63 5.53 -21.37
C PRO A 195 -4.74 6.70 -20.86
N GLY A 196 -3.67 6.41 -20.11
CA GLY A 196 -2.72 7.40 -19.62
C GLY A 196 -3.13 8.03 -18.29
N PRO A 197 -2.42 9.07 -17.82
CA PRO A 197 -2.71 9.72 -16.55
C PRO A 197 -4.11 10.32 -16.55
N ARG A 198 -4.85 10.12 -15.44
CA ARG A 198 -6.21 10.61 -15.25
C ARG A 198 -6.39 11.12 -13.83
N LEU A 199 -7.14 12.20 -13.68
CA LEU A 199 -7.57 12.67 -12.38
C LEU A 199 -8.87 11.97 -11.99
N ALA A 200 -8.98 11.61 -10.71
CA ALA A 200 -10.17 11.04 -10.15
C ALA A 200 -11.34 12.04 -10.22
N LYS A 201 -12.54 11.53 -10.49
CA LYS A 201 -13.76 12.34 -10.51
C LYS A 201 -14.41 12.31 -9.14
N ARG A 202 -14.90 13.46 -8.68
CA ARG A 202 -15.71 13.54 -7.47
C ARG A 202 -17.03 12.80 -7.70
N LEU A 203 -17.40 11.89 -6.80
CA LEU A 203 -18.67 11.16 -6.89
C LEU A 203 -19.89 11.98 -6.44
N ASN A 204 -19.66 13.16 -5.84
CA ASN A 204 -20.69 14.04 -5.29
C ASN A 204 -21.60 13.36 -4.25
N VAL A 205 -21.06 12.36 -3.55
CA VAL A 205 -21.70 11.68 -2.43
C VAL A 205 -21.08 12.12 -1.10
N PHE A 206 -21.90 12.14 -0.06
CA PHE A 206 -21.45 12.24 1.32
C PHE A 206 -21.60 10.86 1.95
N VAL A 207 -20.51 10.32 2.48
CA VAL A 207 -20.45 8.98 3.08
C VAL A 207 -20.19 9.16 4.56
N ARG A 208 -21.04 8.58 5.40
CA ARG A 208 -20.85 8.62 6.85
C ARG A 208 -19.72 7.70 7.26
N PRO A 209 -19.01 7.97 8.38
CA PRO A 209 -17.88 7.16 8.81
C PRO A 209 -18.22 5.68 8.99
N GLU A 210 -19.44 5.36 9.44
CA GLU A 210 -19.94 4.00 9.60
C GLU A 210 -20.11 3.24 8.27
N ASP A 211 -20.50 3.93 7.20
CA ASP A 211 -20.74 3.35 5.87
C ASP A 211 -19.45 3.30 5.02
N ALA A 212 -18.41 4.02 5.43
CA ALA A 212 -17.21 4.25 4.61
C ALA A 212 -16.46 2.96 4.25
N PHE A 213 -16.47 1.96 5.14
CA PHE A 213 -15.90 0.65 4.89
C PHE A 213 -16.67 -0.09 3.79
N ASP A 214 -17.99 -0.21 3.95
CA ASP A 214 -18.85 -0.95 3.00
C ASP A 214 -18.78 -0.32 1.60
N VAL A 215 -18.77 1.00 1.51
CA VAL A 215 -18.60 1.71 0.22
C VAL A 215 -17.23 1.43 -0.42
N GLY A 216 -16.19 1.17 0.36
CA GLY A 216 -14.85 0.90 -0.15
C GLY A 216 -14.66 -0.49 -0.73
N ILE A 217 -15.51 -1.44 -0.33
CA ILE A 217 -15.42 -2.85 -0.71
C ILE A 217 -16.57 -3.31 -1.62
N ALA A 218 -17.55 -2.44 -1.87
CA ALA A 218 -18.66 -2.64 -2.79
C ALA A 218 -18.20 -2.65 -4.26
#